data_AF-A0A925USC8-F1
#
_entry.id   AF-A0A925USC8-F1
#
_cell.length_a   1.000
_cell.length_b   1.000
_cell.length_c   1.000
_cell.angle_alpha   90.00
_cell.angle_beta   90.00
_cell.angle_gamma   90.00
#
_symmetry.space_group_name_H-M   'P 1'
#
loop_
_entity.id
_entity.type
_entity.pdbx_description
1 polymer ?
#
loop_
_entity_poly.entity_id
_entity_poly.type
_entity_poly.pdbx_seq_one_letter_code
_entity_poly.pdbx_strand_id
1 'polypeptide(L)'
;MKRLHIKWAFVIAWMIMIFVLSHQPATISDGNSQFIIKIFKTLGINLDSAFGDLANFAVRKSAHFLEYLIFSLLIYNASRETYSISKSIFLAVGLVFFYACTDEIHQLFVKGRSGRFRDVMIDTSGGATAMLSVCLLSFTKAASLLKKNSN
;
A
#
# COMPACT_ATOMS: atom_id res chain seq x y z
N MET A 1 2.58 -10.51 -24.86
CA MET A 1 1.17 -10.19 -24.55
C MET A 1 0.59 -10.98 -23.37
N LYS A 2 0.54 -12.33 -23.40
CA LYS A 2 -0.03 -13.14 -22.28
C LYS A 2 0.51 -12.78 -20.88
N ARG A 3 1.82 -12.59 -20.73
CA ARG A 3 2.45 -12.20 -19.45
C ARG A 3 2.03 -10.82 -18.93
N LEU A 4 1.76 -9.87 -19.83
CA LEU A 4 1.30 -8.52 -19.46
C LEU A 4 -0.11 -8.57 -18.87
N HIS A 5 -1.02 -9.33 -19.49
CA HIS A 5 -2.38 -9.50 -18.98
C HIS A 5 -2.40 -10.15 -17.60
N ILE A 6 -1.52 -11.11 -17.32
CA ILE A 6 -1.38 -11.72 -16.00
C ILE A 6 -0.98 -10.68 -14.94
N LYS A 7 -0.04 -9.78 -15.26
CA LYS A 7 0.38 -8.72 -14.33
C LYS A 7 -0.78 -7.75 -14.02
N TRP A 8 -1.55 -7.34 -15.02
CA TRP A 8 -2.74 -6.52 -14.81
C TRP A 8 -3.86 -7.27 -14.07
N ALA A 9 -3.98 -8.59 -14.26
CA ALA A 9 -4.90 -9.40 -13.48
C ALA A 9 -4.55 -9.38 -11.98
N PHE A 10 -3.26 -9.41 -11.62
CA PHE A 10 -2.84 -9.23 -10.22
C PHE A 10 -3.18 -7.84 -9.68
N VAL A 11 -3.03 -6.79 -10.49
CA VAL A 11 -3.45 -5.43 -10.11
C VAL A 11 -4.95 -5.41 -9.78
N ILE A 12 -5.79 -5.96 -10.66
CA ILE A 12 -7.24 -6.01 -10.46
C ILE A 12 -7.61 -6.87 -9.24
N ALA A 13 -6.99 -8.04 -9.09
CA ALA A 13 -7.23 -8.90 -7.92
C ALA A 13 -6.89 -8.17 -6.61
N TRP A 14 -5.82 -7.38 -6.60
CA TRP A 14 -5.45 -6.58 -5.44
C TRP A 14 -6.41 -5.43 -5.17
N MET A 15 -6.93 -4.76 -6.22
CA MET A 15 -8.00 -3.76 -6.09
C MET A 15 -9.24 -4.36 -5.41
N ILE A 16 -9.67 -5.55 -5.85
CA ILE A 16 -10.81 -6.26 -5.25
C ILE A 16 -10.53 -6.55 -3.77
N MET A 17 -9.31 -6.99 -3.45
CA MET A 17 -8.91 -7.25 -2.07
C MET A 17 -9.01 -5.99 -1.20
N ILE A 18 -8.45 -4.86 -1.65
CA ILE A 18 -8.57 -3.57 -0.95
C ILE A 18 -10.04 -3.19 -0.75
N PHE A 19 -10.85 -3.31 -1.80
CA PHE A 19 -12.28 -2.99 -1.74
C PHE A 19 -13.02 -3.85 -0.69
N VAL A 20 -12.74 -5.16 -0.64
CA VAL A 20 -13.35 -6.07 0.35
C VAL A 20 -12.94 -5.70 1.78
N LEU A 21 -11.68 -5.33 2.00
CA LEU A 21 -11.21 -4.88 3.32
C LEU A 21 -11.81 -3.54 3.72
N SER A 22 -11.90 -2.61 2.78
CA SER A 22 -12.50 -1.28 2.97
C SER A 22 -14.01 -1.33 3.24
N HIS A 23 -14.71 -2.30 2.64
CA HIS A 23 -16.14 -2.53 2.88
C HIS A 23 -16.47 -3.04 4.29
N GLN A 24 -15.47 -3.42 5.09
CA GLN A 24 -15.70 -3.89 6.45
C GLN A 24 -16.18 -2.73 7.35
N PRO A 25 -17.29 -2.89 8.09
CA PRO A 25 -17.72 -1.96 9.13
C PRO A 25 -16.60 -1.67 10.12
N ALA A 26 -16.59 -0.47 10.69
CA ALA A 26 -15.52 -0.04 11.58
C ALA A 26 -15.28 -0.99 12.77
N THR A 27 -16.35 -1.56 13.34
CA THR A 27 -16.25 -2.52 14.45
C THR A 27 -15.49 -3.80 14.08
N ILE A 28 -15.68 -4.31 12.86
CA ILE A 28 -14.97 -5.51 12.37
C ILE A 28 -13.51 -5.16 12.09
N SER A 29 -13.27 -4.03 11.42
CA SER A 29 -11.92 -3.54 11.14
C SER A 29 -11.11 -3.31 12.41
N ASP A 30 -11.72 -2.73 13.43
CA ASP A 30 -11.08 -2.47 14.72
C ASP A 30 -10.76 -3.78 15.44
N GLY A 31 -11.66 -4.77 15.36
CA GLY A 31 -11.42 -6.13 15.86
C GLY A 31 -10.23 -6.81 15.20
N ASN A 32 -10.06 -6.67 13.89
CA ASN A 32 -8.89 -7.18 13.17
C ASN A 32 -7.60 -6.50 13.66
N SER A 33 -7.61 -5.19 13.85
CA SER A 33 -6.47 -4.46 14.41
C SER A 33 -6.14 -4.90 15.84
N GLN A 34 -7.15 -5.12 16.70
CA GLN A 34 -6.95 -5.66 18.04
C GLN A 34 -6.35 -7.07 18.04
N PHE A 35 -6.76 -7.93 17.11
CA PHE A 35 -6.19 -9.26 16.95
C PHE A 35 -4.69 -9.19 16.63
N ILE A 36 -4.28 -8.31 15.73
CA ILE A 36 -2.87 -8.06 15.42
C ILE A 36 -2.11 -7.55 16.65
N ILE A 37 -2.66 -6.59 17.40
CA ILE A 37 -2.05 -6.09 18.64
C ILE A 37 -1.83 -7.23 19.65
N LYS A 38 -2.81 -8.13 19.79
CA LYS A 38 -2.71 -9.28 20.68
C LYS A 38 -1.58 -10.24 20.27
N ILE A 39 -1.35 -10.45 18.97
CA ILE A 39 -0.21 -11.24 18.48
C ILE A 39 1.11 -10.59 18.91
N PHE A 40 1.27 -9.28 18.69
CA PHE A 40 2.48 -8.55 19.13
C PHE A 40 2.70 -8.69 20.64
N LYS A 41 1.64 -8.61 21.43
CA LYS A 41 1.69 -8.82 22.88
C LYS A 41 2.17 -10.22 23.25
N THR A 42 1.69 -11.26 22.57
CA THR A 42 2.15 -12.64 22.78
C THR A 42 3.63 -12.83 22.41
N LEU A 43 4.13 -12.05 21.45
CA LEU A 43 5.56 -12.03 21.08
C LEU A 43 6.43 -11.19 22.03
N GLY A 44 5.86 -10.64 23.11
CA GLY A 44 6.57 -9.84 24.11
C GLY A 44 6.61 -8.34 23.80
N ILE A 45 5.91 -7.86 22.77
CA ILE A 45 5.84 -6.45 22.40
C ILE A 45 4.51 -5.87 22.90
N ASN A 46 4.52 -5.17 24.03
CA ASN A 46 3.31 -4.58 24.60
C ASN A 46 2.99 -3.21 24.00
N LEU A 47 2.30 -3.22 22.85
CA LEU A 47 1.87 -2.00 22.16
C LEU A 47 0.81 -1.22 22.97
N ASP A 48 -0.07 -1.92 23.70
CA ASP A 48 -1.13 -1.30 24.49
C ASP A 48 -0.57 -0.42 25.60
N SER A 49 0.45 -0.89 26.33
CA SER A 49 1.07 -0.10 27.40
C SER A 49 1.83 1.12 26.90
N ALA A 50 2.33 1.07 25.65
CA ALA A 50 3.11 2.14 25.07
C ALA A 50 2.24 3.21 24.39
N PHE A 51 1.09 2.82 23.81
CA PHE A 51 0.32 3.70 22.91
C PHE A 51 -1.20 3.70 23.14
N GLY A 52 -1.76 2.80 23.96
CA GLY A 52 -3.21 2.74 24.20
C GLY A 52 -4.06 2.68 22.92
N ASP A 53 -5.09 3.51 22.82
CA ASP A 53 -5.95 3.60 21.63
C ASP A 53 -5.21 4.00 20.34
N LEU A 54 -4.04 4.65 20.47
CA LEU A 54 -3.19 4.98 19.33
C LEU A 54 -2.59 3.73 18.69
N ALA A 55 -2.42 2.62 19.44
CA ALA A 55 -1.92 1.36 18.89
C ALA A 55 -2.86 0.82 17.80
N ASN A 56 -4.18 0.82 18.07
CA ASN A 56 -5.17 0.33 17.10
C ASN A 56 -5.19 1.22 15.86
N PHE A 57 -5.23 2.54 16.07
CA PHE A 57 -5.14 3.51 14.99
C PHE A 57 -3.87 3.30 14.14
N ALA A 58 -2.71 3.13 14.77
CA ALA A 58 -1.44 2.92 14.08
C ALA A 58 -1.44 1.62 13.27
N VAL A 59 -1.85 0.49 13.87
CA VAL A 59 -1.93 -0.80 13.17
C VAL A 59 -2.86 -0.71 11.96
N ARG A 60 -4.03 -0.09 12.12
CA ARG A 60 -4.99 0.09 11.02
C ARG A 60 -4.41 0.93 9.90
N LYS A 61 -3.77 2.07 10.23
CA LYS A 61 -3.16 2.95 9.22
C LYS A 61 -1.92 2.35 8.56
N SER A 62 -1.16 1.52 9.27
CA SER A 62 -0.07 0.73 8.68
C SER A 62 -0.59 -0.32 7.72
N ALA A 63 -1.73 -0.96 7.99
CA ALA A 63 -2.33 -1.92 7.08
C ALA A 63 -2.71 -1.27 5.74
N HIS A 64 -3.45 -0.16 5.78
CA HIS A 64 -3.79 0.60 4.56
C HIS A 64 -2.54 1.09 3.82
N PHE A 65 -1.57 1.66 4.53
CA PHE A 65 -0.29 2.05 3.94
C PHE A 65 0.38 0.89 3.17
N LEU A 66 0.41 -0.32 3.75
CA LEU A 66 0.99 -1.50 3.12
C LEU A 66 0.16 -2.01 1.93
N GLU A 67 -1.17 -1.97 2.01
CA GLU A 67 -2.07 -2.32 0.91
C GLU A 67 -1.78 -1.48 -0.33
N TYR A 68 -1.68 -0.16 -0.17
CA TYR A 68 -1.40 0.77 -1.26
C TYR A 68 0.07 0.78 -1.71
N LEU A 69 1.01 0.45 -0.82
CA LEU A 69 2.41 0.18 -1.18
C LEU A 69 2.49 -1.01 -2.15
N ILE A 70 1.86 -2.14 -1.80
CA ILE A 70 1.85 -3.33 -2.66
C ILE A 70 1.12 -3.02 -3.97
N PHE A 71 0.00 -2.31 -3.92
CA PHE A 71 -0.75 -1.89 -5.11
C PHE A 71 0.13 -1.08 -6.08
N SER A 72 0.88 -0.11 -5.57
CA SER A 72 1.83 0.69 -6.35
C SER A 72 2.92 -0.16 -7.02
N LEU A 73 3.48 -1.14 -6.29
CA LEU A 73 4.47 -2.08 -6.85
C LEU A 73 3.88 -2.93 -7.98
N LEU A 74 2.63 -3.39 -7.85
CA LEU A 74 1.95 -4.17 -8.87
C LEU A 74 1.70 -3.34 -10.13
N ILE A 75 1.21 -2.10 -9.98
CA ILE A 75 1.01 -1.17 -11.10
C ILE A 75 2.35 -0.89 -11.80
N TYR A 76 3.40 -0.58 -11.04
CA TYR A 76 4.73 -0.33 -11.61
C TYR A 76 5.25 -1.56 -12.37
N ASN A 77 5.13 -2.76 -11.80
CA ASN A 77 5.57 -4.01 -12.42
C ASN A 77 4.80 -4.32 -13.72
N ALA A 78 3.51 -3.97 -13.80
CA ALA A 78 2.70 -4.13 -15.00
C ALA A 78 3.00 -3.06 -16.07
N SER A 79 3.11 -1.80 -15.66
CA SER A 79 3.26 -0.65 -16.57
C SER A 79 4.66 -0.50 -17.17
N ARG A 80 5.72 -0.92 -16.46
CA ARG A 80 7.11 -0.84 -16.94
C ARG A 80 7.43 -1.70 -18.17
N GLU A 81 6.56 -2.63 -18.53
CA GLU A 81 6.67 -3.46 -19.74
C GLU A 81 6.22 -2.70 -21.00
N THR A 82 5.44 -1.63 -20.81
CA THR A 82 4.80 -0.87 -21.90
C THR A 82 5.31 0.58 -21.95
N TYR A 83 5.61 1.17 -20.80
CA TYR A 83 5.98 2.57 -20.66
C TYR A 83 7.40 2.74 -20.11
N SER A 84 7.98 3.93 -20.28
CA SER A 84 9.26 4.27 -19.66
C SER A 84 9.19 4.21 -18.14
N ILE A 85 10.34 4.08 -17.48
CA ILE A 85 10.43 4.00 -16.00
C ILE A 85 9.75 5.20 -15.35
N SER A 86 10.05 6.43 -15.79
CA SER A 86 9.44 7.64 -15.21
C SER A 86 7.92 7.68 -15.41
N LYS A 87 7.43 7.30 -16.60
CA LYS A 87 5.98 7.22 -16.85
C LYS A 87 5.31 6.17 -15.97
N SER A 88 5.97 5.03 -15.76
CA SER A 88 5.47 3.93 -14.92
C SER A 88 5.40 4.33 -13.44
N ILE A 89 6.40 5.07 -12.95
CA ILE A 89 6.41 5.63 -11.59
C ILE A 89 5.26 6.62 -11.41
N PHE A 90 5.10 7.55 -12.35
CA PHE A 90 4.02 8.54 -12.30
C PHE A 90 2.64 7.88 -12.35
N LEU A 91 2.47 6.89 -13.24
CA LEU A 91 1.24 6.11 -13.35
C LEU A 91 0.93 5.35 -12.05
N ALA A 92 1.93 4.73 -11.41
CA ALA A 92 1.76 4.00 -10.16
C ALA A 92 1.25 4.90 -9.03
N VAL A 93 1.92 6.03 -8.79
CA VAL A 93 1.49 6.98 -7.74
C VAL A 93 0.16 7.63 -8.08
N GLY A 94 -0.05 8.02 -9.34
CA GLY A 94 -1.30 8.63 -9.78
C GLY A 94 -2.50 7.70 -9.62
N LEU A 95 -2.39 6.44 -10.06
CA LEU A 95 -3.46 5.45 -9.91
C LEU A 95 -3.73 5.10 -8.45
N VAL A 96 -2.68 5.03 -7.61
CA VAL A 96 -2.84 4.88 -6.16
C VAL A 96 -3.66 6.04 -5.58
N PHE A 97 -3.29 7.29 -5.89
CA PHE A 97 -4.01 8.46 -5.38
C PHE A 97 -5.49 8.46 -5.79
N PHE A 98 -5.78 8.21 -7.08
CA PHE A 98 -7.16 8.15 -7.55
C PHE A 98 -7.93 7.00 -6.91
N TYR A 99 -7.31 5.83 -6.75
CA TYR A 99 -7.96 4.69 -6.11
C TYR A 99 -8.25 4.96 -4.62
N ALA A 100 -7.29 5.55 -3.90
CA ALA A 100 -7.48 5.96 -2.50
C ALA A 100 -8.61 6.99 -2.34
N CYS A 101 -8.75 7.95 -3.27
CA CYS A 101 -9.91 8.83 -3.32
C CYS A 101 -11.23 8.05 -3.48
N THR A 102 -11.28 7.08 -4.40
CA THR A 102 -12.49 6.27 -4.60
C THR A 102 -12.81 5.40 -3.38
N ASP A 103 -11.79 4.91 -2.68
CA ASP A 103 -11.93 4.09 -1.50
C ASP A 103 -12.49 4.89 -0.31
N GLU A 104 -11.97 6.09 -0.06
CA GLU A 104 -12.48 6.98 0.98
C GLU A 104 -13.92 7.45 0.70
N ILE A 105 -14.25 7.67 -0.58
CA ILE A 105 -15.64 7.93 -0.99
C ILE A 105 -16.52 6.70 -0.73
N HIS A 106 -16.04 5.50 -1.06
CA HIS A 106 -16.75 4.25 -0.78
C HIS A 106 -17.02 4.07 0.72
N GLN A 107 -16.02 4.35 1.56
CA GLN A 107 -16.12 4.24 3.01
C GLN A 107 -17.18 5.18 3.62
N LEU A 108 -17.55 6.29 2.98
CA LEU A 108 -18.67 7.12 3.42
C LEU A 108 -20.01 6.37 3.44
N PHE A 109 -20.12 5.29 2.67
CA PHE A 109 -21.31 4.43 2.61
C PHE A 109 -21.20 3.21 3.54
N VAL A 110 -20.09 3.04 4.26
CA VAL A 110 -19.83 1.91 5.16
C VAL A 110 -20.09 2.33 6.61
N LYS A 111 -20.84 1.50 7.35
CA LYS A 111 -21.26 1.82 8.73
C LYS A 111 -20.07 2.04 9.66
N GLY A 112 -20.04 3.19 10.31
CA GLY A 112 -19.03 3.56 11.31
C GLY A 112 -17.68 4.02 10.73
N ARG A 113 -17.55 4.07 9.40
CA ARG A 113 -16.38 4.62 8.72
C ARG A 113 -16.58 6.12 8.47
N SER A 114 -15.48 6.82 8.24
CA SER A 114 -15.49 8.25 7.89
C SER A 114 -14.50 8.47 6.76
N GLY A 115 -14.96 9.05 5.64
CA GLY A 115 -14.08 9.48 4.56
C GLY A 115 -13.26 10.70 4.98
N ARG A 116 -11.93 10.59 4.99
CA ARG A 116 -11.01 11.67 5.37
C ARG A 116 -9.93 11.82 4.32
N PHE A 117 -9.72 13.06 3.86
CA PHE A 117 -8.62 13.35 2.93
C PHE A 117 -7.23 13.00 3.50
N ARG A 118 -7.07 13.07 4.83
CA ARG A 118 -5.84 12.60 5.50
C ARG A 118 -5.54 11.13 5.20
N ASP A 119 -6.57 10.31 5.11
CA ASP A 119 -6.42 8.87 4.92
C ASP A 119 -6.01 8.58 3.46
N VAL A 120 -6.55 9.32 2.48
CA VAL A 120 -6.02 9.36 1.09
C VAL A 120 -4.53 9.68 1.06
N MET A 121 -4.07 10.67 1.85
CA MET A 121 -2.65 11.04 1.89
C MET A 121 -1.77 9.94 2.49
N ILE A 122 -2.23 9.25 3.52
CA ILE A 122 -1.53 8.11 4.12
C ILE A 122 -1.37 6.99 3.07
N ASP A 123 -2.46 6.65 2.39
CA ASP A 123 -2.47 5.58 1.39
C ASP A 123 -1.58 5.92 0.18
N THR A 124 -1.69 7.17 -0.28
CA THR A 124 -0.82 7.69 -1.34
C THR A 124 0.65 7.70 -0.94
N SER A 125 0.94 8.01 0.33
CA SER A 125 2.32 7.93 0.84
C SER A 125 2.88 6.51 0.79
N GLY A 126 2.05 5.48 1.02
CA GLY A 126 2.45 4.07 0.81
C GLY A 126 2.86 3.80 -0.63
N GLY A 127 2.06 4.29 -1.58
CA GLY A 127 2.40 4.16 -3.01
C GLY A 127 3.64 4.96 -3.41
N ALA A 128 3.87 6.13 -2.82
CA ALA A 128 5.08 6.93 -3.06
C ALA A 128 6.33 6.26 -2.47
N THR A 129 6.24 5.73 -1.25
CA THR A 129 7.33 4.97 -0.61
C THR A 129 7.74 3.78 -1.46
N ALA A 130 6.78 3.04 -2.04
CA ALA A 130 7.07 1.96 -2.98
C ALA A 130 7.98 2.42 -4.14
N MET A 131 7.64 3.56 -4.77
CA MET A 131 8.39 4.08 -5.91
C MET A 131 9.76 4.63 -5.50
N LEU A 132 9.87 5.26 -4.34
CA LEU A 132 11.16 5.65 -3.77
C LEU A 132 12.07 4.42 -3.56
N SER A 133 11.54 3.35 -2.98
CA SER A 133 12.30 2.09 -2.80
C SER A 133 12.76 1.51 -4.13
N VAL A 134 11.91 1.51 -5.16
CA VAL A 134 12.28 1.05 -6.52
C VAL A 134 13.42 1.89 -7.11
N CYS A 135 13.37 3.21 -6.97
CA CYS A 135 14.42 4.11 -7.44
C CYS A 135 15.76 3.84 -6.74
N LEU A 136 15.76 3.73 -5.41
CA LEU A 136 16.96 3.45 -4.62
C LEU A 136 17.61 2.11 -5.00
N LEU A 137 16.79 1.06 -5.15
CA LEU A 137 17.26 -0.27 -5.56
C LEU A 137 17.80 -0.27 -7.00
N SER A 138 17.23 0.55 -7.88
CA SER A 138 17.71 0.67 -9.26
C SER A 138 19.06 1.41 -9.33
N PHE A 139 19.21 2.47 -8.53
CA PHE A 139 20.45 3.24 -8.46
C PHE A 139 21.62 2.44 -7.89
N THR A 140 21.40 1.73 -6.77
CA THR A 140 22.41 0.86 -6.14
C THR A 140 22.91 -0.24 -7.09
N LYS A 141 21.99 -0.86 -7.85
CA LYS A 141 22.36 -1.84 -8.89
C LYS A 141 23.20 -1.22 -10.00
N ALA A 142 22.81 -0.04 -10.51
CA ALA A 142 23.58 0.65 -11.55
C ALA A 142 25.00 0.99 -11.07
N ALA A 143 25.15 1.53 -9.86
CA ALA A 143 26.44 1.83 -9.26
C ALA A 143 27.33 0.58 -9.10
N SER A 144 26.75 -0.55 -8.69
CA SER A 144 27.48 -1.82 -8.54
C SER A 144 28.01 -2.38 -9.87
N LEU A 145 27.26 -2.22 -10.97
CA LEU A 145 27.64 -2.68 -12.30
C LEU A 145 28.76 -1.82 -12.88
N LEU A 146 28.72 -0.50 -12.68
CA LEU A 146 29.79 0.40 -13.11
C LEU A 146 31.12 0.06 -12.42
N LYS A 147 31.09 -0.22 -11.12
CA LYS A 147 32.29 -0.64 -10.36
C LYS A 147 32.83 -2.01 -10.82
N LYS A 148 31.96 -2.93 -11.24
CA LYS A 148 32.39 -4.24 -11.76
C LYS A 148 33.08 -4.12 -13.12
N ASN A 149 32.61 -3.21 -13.98
CA ASN A 149 33.17 -3.02 -15.32
C ASN A 149 34.47 -2.18 -15.32
N SER A 150 34.80 -1.51 -14.21
CA SER A 150 36.03 -0.72 -14.06
C SER A 150 37.21 -1.49 -13.44
N ASN A 151 37.00 -2.74 -13.04
CA ASN A 151 38.01 -3.66 -12.47
C ASN A 151 38.26 -4.82 -13.44
#